data_AF-A0A2U3RMS4-F1
#
_entry.id   AF-A0A2U3RMS4-F1
#
_cell.length_a   1.000
_cell.length_b   1.000
_cell.length_c   1.000
_cell.angle_alpha   90.00
_cell.angle_beta   90.00
_cell.angle_gamma   90.00
#
_symmetry.space_group_name_H-M   'P 1'
#
loop_
_entity.id
_entity.type
_entity.pdbx_description
1 polymer ?
#
loop_
_entity_poly.entity_id
_entity_poly.type
_entity_poly.pdbx_seq_one_letter_code
_entity_poly.pdbx_strand_id
1 'polypeptide(L)' 'MIDFYSESLINKLFRTNIIFNAKIDLDRVEKAILYAKKYHGQQKRDT' A
#
# COMPACT_ATOMS: atom_id res chain seq x y z
N MET A 1 2.32 3.23 -12.54
CA MET A 1 1.86 2.38 -11.41
C MET A 1 2.65 2.67 -10.13
N ILE A 2 3.98 2.79 -10.20
CA ILE A 2 4.82 3.22 -9.05
C ILE A 2 4.56 4.69 -8.65
N ASP A 3 4.32 5.58 -9.61
CA ASP A 3 4.16 7.02 -9.34
C ASP A 3 2.89 7.40 -8.54
N PHE A 4 1.96 6.46 -8.38
CA PHE A 4 0.74 6.67 -7.59
C PHE A 4 0.95 6.44 -6.08
N TYR A 5 2.02 5.76 -5.69
CA TYR A 5 2.23 5.33 -4.32
C TYR A 5 3.40 6.08 -3.68
N SER A 6 3.21 6.48 -2.42
CA SER A 6 4.28 7.10 -1.65
C SER A 6 5.49 6.16 -1.54
N GLU A 7 6.69 6.72 -1.57
CA GLU A 7 7.94 5.97 -1.39
C GLU A 7 7.94 5.13 -0.10
N SER A 8 7.34 5.64 0.98
CA SER A 8 7.17 4.91 2.25
C SER A 8 6.37 3.61 2.10
N LEU A 9 5.29 3.64 1.32
CA LEU A 9 4.46 2.46 1.07
C LEU A 9 5.21 1.43 0.23
N ILE A 10 5.87 1.88 -0.85
CA ILE A 10 6.69 1.02 -1.71
C ILE A 10 7.78 0.32 -0.88
N ASN A 11 8.50 1.08 -0.06
CA ASN A 11 9.54 0.55 0.82
C ASN A 11 9.02 -0.49 1.82
N LYS A 12 7.82 -0.31 2.37
CA LYS A 12 7.18 -1.30 3.26
C LYS A 12 6.82 -2.59 2.50
N LEU A 13 6.28 -2.48 1.29
CA LEU A 13 5.95 -3.64 0.47
C LEU A 13 7.21 -4.43 0.11
N PHE A 14 8.28 -3.76 -0.33
CA PHE A 14 9.56 -4.43 -0.61
C PHE A 14 10.13 -5.14 0.62
N ARG A 15 10.16 -4.49 1.79
CA ARG A 15 10.63 -5.12 3.03
C ARG A 15 9.79 -6.35 3.39
N THR A 16 8.47 -6.27 3.24
CA THR A 16 7.57 -7.39 3.52
C THR A 16 7.85 -8.58 2.61
N ASN A 17 8.06 -8.34 1.30
CA ASN A 17 8.40 -9.40 0.34
C ASN A 17 9.69 -10.12 0.73
N ILE A 18 10.73 -9.37 1.13
CA ILE A 18 12.02 -9.92 1.56
C ILE A 18 11.91 -10.70 2.88
N ILE A 19 11.27 -10.12 3.91
CA ILE A 19 11.18 -10.74 5.25
C ILE A 19 10.39 -12.04 5.22
N PHE A 20 9.28 -12.06 4.49
CA PHE A 20 8.39 -13.23 4.46
C PHE A 20 8.69 -14.20 3.32
N ASN A 21 9.73 -13.93 2.51
CA ASN A 21 10.04 -14.67 1.27
C ASN A 21 8.77 -14.94 0.42
N ALA A 22 7.89 -13.95 0.36
CA ALA A 22 6.53 -14.11 -0.10
C ALA A 22 6.29 -13.22 -1.32
N LYS A 23 5.93 -13.83 -2.45
CA LYS A 23 5.55 -13.08 -3.65
C LYS A 23 4.29 -12.26 -3.37
N ILE A 24 4.46 -10.94 -3.25
CA ILE A 24 3.34 -10.02 -3.06
C ILE A 24 2.52 -9.94 -4.34
N ASP A 25 1.22 -10.17 -4.21
CA ASP A 25 0.24 -9.94 -5.27
C ASP A 25 -0.09 -8.44 -5.34
N LEU A 26 0.51 -7.76 -6.30
CA LEU A 26 0.38 -6.31 -6.46
C LEU A 26 -1.05 -5.88 -6.85
N ASP A 27 -1.79 -6.71 -7.60
CA ASP A 27 -3.19 -6.42 -7.96
C ASP A 27 -4.07 -6.41 -6.71
N ARG A 28 -3.83 -7.35 -5.80
CA ARG A 28 -4.56 -7.42 -4.52
C ARG A 28 -4.22 -6.26 -3.60
N VAL A 29 -2.95 -5.85 -3.58
CA VAL A 29 -2.49 -4.65 -2.85
C VAL A 29 -3.16 -3.39 -3.40
N GLU A 30 -3.19 -3.22 -4.72
CA GLU A 30 -3.86 -2.08 -5.36
C GLU A 30 -5.34 -2.02 -5.01
N LYS A 31 -6.06 -3.15 -5.11
CA LYS A 31 -7.47 -3.24 -4.70
C LYS A 31 -7.68 -2.86 -3.24
N ALA A 32 -6.80 -3.32 -2.34
CA ALA A 32 -6.87 -2.99 -0.92
C ALA A 32 -6.64 -1.49 -0.66
N ILE A 33 -5.69 -0.86 -1.37
CA ILE A 33 -5.41 0.57 -1.24
C ILE A 33 -6.58 1.40 -1.79
N LEU A 34 -7.13 1.04 -2.95
CA LEU A 34 -8.29 1.69 -3.52
C LEU A 34 -9.50 1.61 -2.59
N TYR A 35 -9.72 0.44 -1.98
CA TYR A 35 -10.75 0.24 -0.96
C TYR A 35 -10.52 1.18 0.23
N ALA A 36 -9.32 1.19 0.81
CA ALA A 36 -9.01 2.06 1.95
C ALA A 36 -9.20 3.54 1.61
N LYS A 37 -8.75 3.98 0.43
CA LYS A 37 -8.93 5.36 -0.05
C LYS A 37 -10.40 5.71 -0.25
N LYS A 38 -11.22 4.80 -0.76
CA LYS A 38 -12.66 5.02 -0.97
C LYS A 38 -13.38 5.37 0.35
N TYR A 39 -13.06 4.66 1.44
CA TYR A 39 -13.76 4.84 2.71
C TYR A 39 -13.08 5.81 3.68
N HIS A 40 -11.75 5.96 3.59
CA HIS A 40 -10.97 6.74 4.56
C HIS A 40 -10.22 7.92 3.94
N GLY A 41 -10.34 8.17 2.62
CA GLY A 41 -9.55 9.20 1.93
C GLY A 41 -9.80 10.64 2.39
N GLN A 42 -10.95 10.92 3.02
CA GLN A 42 -11.27 12.21 3.61
C GLN A 42 -11.05 12.25 5.13
N GLN A 43 -10.75 11.11 5.76
CA GLN A 43 -10.48 11.05 7.19
C GLN A 43 -9.09 11.61 7.45
N LYS A 44 -9.05 12.71 8.20
CA LYS A 44 -7.79 13.27 8.70
C LYS A 44 -7.46 12.56 10.01
N ARG A 45 -6.16 12.37 10.25
CA ARG A 45 -5.68 11.98 11.57
C ARG A 45 -5.68 13.25 12.43
N ASP A 46 -6.11 13.13 13.67
CA ASP A 46 -5.78 14.15 14.68
C ASP A 46 -4.28 14.04 14.92
N THR A 47 -3.52 14.96 14.33
CA THR A 47 -2.06 15.08 14.47
C THR A 47 -1.70 16.10 15.52
#